data_AF-A0A8S1PIP4-F1
#
_entry.id   AF-A0A8S1PIP4-F1
#
_cell.length_a   1.000
_cell.length_b   1.000
_cell.length_c   1.000
_cell.angle_alpha   90.00
_cell.angle_beta   90.00
_cell.angle_gamma   90.00
#
_symmetry.space_group_name_H-M   'P 1'
#
loop_
_entity.id
_entity.type
_entity.pdbx_description
1 polymer ?
#
loop_
_entity_poly.entity_id
_entity_poly.type
_entity_poly.pdbx_seq_one_letter_code
_entity_poly.pdbx_strand_id
1 'polypeptide(L)'
;MSSLVKHIKKIDFFGAPLVQHIDKEQSIYKSILGGIITFLICSVSLFYTVWVIYLWHTNQFSPKISSSVYVSNFSLLDFNYDLIKLCFYKYDENMIDPFETKVLLPLITYTENYTYTETKLLSLSNETSYYGNKFIIPQIRLGFTNFNNILITTSETYIQIVRCTPELLVEGEQCASEEISNKFFSQAQNIIIMQIKYKQINSQDGSIESSIQEFFVSIEQLNCYTLNTFLQSSFYEVKDSILFGSPKQLEYVNGALIQPQTNTIQYCKQAFGVETYASLYVVMKGNQIKTILEYPNAGDLLANIGSIVSLLFMFRHIIVFFNSYFLNEKIIHDMITYYYPQFSKLQIQKNWKNDIIKVTLQHQQLDLNEYKKFYKDIRLKIETKLTYVNMLYEISRMYILIRSNKPQSDIKKCHSIGVKLGHLRLTTLAIDPLSKVEPHSKEQEDQTLNDEDIGILSLQERKKQFKINNIVDEELEMLDFYDINRIQL
;
A
#
# COMPACT_ATOMS: atom_id res chain seq x y z
N MET A 1 -33.97 -24.53 13.37
CA MET A 1 -33.11 -23.42 12.91
C MET A 1 -31.69 -23.95 12.80
N SER A 2 -31.13 -24.11 11.59
CA SER A 2 -29.91 -24.90 11.36
C SER A 2 -28.66 -24.32 12.04
N SER A 3 -27.71 -25.17 12.43
CA SER A 3 -26.44 -24.78 13.05
C SER A 3 -25.69 -23.70 12.25
N LEU A 4 -25.79 -23.78 10.93
CA LEU A 4 -25.13 -22.89 9.96
C LEU A 4 -25.61 -21.43 10.09
N VAL A 5 -26.91 -21.21 10.31
CA VAL A 5 -27.47 -19.86 10.52
C VAL A 5 -26.94 -19.21 11.80
N LYS A 6 -26.71 -20.00 12.85
CA LYS A 6 -26.12 -19.49 14.11
C LYS A 6 -24.66 -19.07 13.92
N HIS A 7 -23.90 -19.78 13.09
CA HIS A 7 -22.50 -19.46 12.82
C HIS A 7 -22.34 -18.20 11.97
N ILE A 8 -23.13 -18.05 10.90
CA ILE A 8 -23.12 -16.83 10.06
C ILE A 8 -23.44 -15.60 10.90
N LYS A 9 -24.43 -15.67 11.79
CA LYS A 9 -24.75 -14.55 12.70
C LYS A 9 -23.61 -14.21 13.66
N LYS A 10 -22.78 -15.17 14.09
CA LYS A 10 -21.67 -14.88 15.00
C LYS A 10 -20.54 -14.09 14.33
N ILE A 11 -20.32 -14.33 13.03
CA ILE A 11 -19.25 -13.74 12.21
C ILE A 11 -19.54 -12.28 11.85
N ASP A 12 -20.79 -11.81 11.94
CA ASP A 12 -21.14 -10.40 11.72
C ASP A 12 -20.32 -9.48 12.63
N PHE A 13 -19.36 -8.76 12.04
CA PHE A 13 -18.55 -7.73 12.69
C PHE A 13 -19.25 -6.36 12.67
N PHE A 14 -20.36 -6.23 11.95
CA PHE A 14 -21.08 -4.97 11.71
C PHE A 14 -22.43 -4.92 12.42
N GLY A 15 -22.57 -5.69 13.50
CA GLY A 15 -23.80 -5.71 14.27
C GLY A 15 -24.15 -4.32 14.85
N ALA A 16 -25.44 -4.06 15.02
CA ALA A 16 -25.95 -2.80 15.54
C ALA A 16 -26.10 -2.88 17.06
N PRO A 17 -25.60 -1.90 17.83
CA PRO A 17 -25.82 -1.86 19.28
C PRO A 17 -27.30 -1.54 19.56
N LEU A 18 -27.91 -2.29 20.48
CA LEU A 18 -29.22 -1.93 21.01
C LEU A 18 -29.06 -0.73 21.97
N VAL A 19 -29.53 0.44 21.56
CA VAL A 19 -29.33 1.73 22.28
C VAL A 19 -30.08 1.80 23.62
N GLN A 20 -30.97 0.85 23.94
CA GLN A 20 -31.83 0.89 25.13
C GLN A 20 -31.26 0.17 26.37
N HIS A 21 -29.97 -0.24 26.38
CA HIS A 21 -29.36 -0.89 27.55
C HIS A 21 -28.45 0.06 28.37
N ILE A 22 -28.65 0.04 29.69
CA ILE A 22 -27.82 0.70 30.72
C ILE A 22 -26.95 -0.41 31.39
N ASP A 23 -26.07 -1.08 30.62
CA ASP A 23 -25.04 -2.11 30.96
C ASP A 23 -25.44 -3.36 31.82
N LYS A 24 -24.79 -4.54 31.76
CA LYS A 24 -23.47 -5.00 31.27
C LYS A 24 -23.63 -5.96 30.08
N GLU A 25 -22.76 -5.81 29.09
CA GLU A 25 -22.71 -6.53 27.81
C GLU A 25 -23.77 -6.05 26.81
N GLN A 26 -23.37 -5.05 26.01
CA GLN A 26 -24.13 -4.54 24.87
C GLN A 26 -24.59 -5.70 23.98
N SER A 27 -25.90 -5.96 23.94
CA SER A 27 -26.46 -6.94 23.03
C SER A 27 -26.40 -6.38 21.60
N ILE A 28 -25.30 -6.68 20.91
CA ILE A 28 -25.10 -6.34 19.51
C ILE A 28 -26.07 -7.20 18.69
N TYR A 29 -27.04 -6.57 18.02
CA TYR A 29 -27.87 -7.25 17.06
C TYR A 29 -27.04 -7.62 15.83
N LYS A 30 -26.82 -8.92 15.65
CA LYS A 30 -26.13 -9.49 14.51
C LYS A 30 -27.13 -10.14 13.54
N SER A 31 -27.01 -9.80 12.27
CA SER A 31 -27.92 -10.32 11.24
C SER A 31 -27.23 -11.37 10.37
N ILE A 32 -28.04 -12.21 9.70
CA ILE A 32 -27.52 -13.19 8.72
C ILE A 32 -26.90 -12.45 7.53
N LEU A 33 -27.58 -11.38 7.08
CA LEU A 33 -27.11 -10.52 5.99
C LEU A 33 -25.76 -9.88 6.33
N GLY A 34 -25.62 -9.31 7.53
CA GLY A 34 -24.37 -8.73 8.02
C GLY A 34 -23.24 -9.76 8.05
N GLY A 35 -23.51 -10.97 8.55
CA GLY A 35 -22.54 -12.07 8.53
C GLY A 35 -22.10 -12.50 7.12
N ILE A 36 -23.03 -12.58 6.16
CA ILE A 36 -22.70 -12.88 4.74
C ILE A 36 -21.81 -11.78 4.16
N ILE A 37 -22.14 -10.50 4.40
CA ILE A 37 -21.37 -9.38 3.87
C ILE A 37 -19.98 -9.30 4.52
N THR A 38 -19.88 -9.53 5.83
CA THR A 38 -18.58 -9.63 6.52
C THR A 38 -17.72 -10.71 5.90
N PHE A 39 -18.27 -11.90 5.66
CA PHE A 39 -17.55 -12.98 5.00
C PHE A 39 -17.08 -12.60 3.59
N LEU A 40 -17.94 -11.96 2.80
CA LEU A 40 -17.60 -11.51 1.45
C LEU A 40 -16.47 -10.47 1.48
N ILE A 41 -16.55 -9.46 2.35
CA ILE A 41 -15.52 -8.42 2.51
C ILE A 41 -14.18 -9.03 2.90
N CYS A 42 -14.17 -9.95 3.88
CA CYS A 42 -12.96 -10.64 4.29
C CYS A 42 -12.38 -11.49 3.14
N SER A 43 -13.23 -12.20 2.40
CA SER A 43 -12.79 -13.02 1.27
C SER A 43 -12.19 -12.16 0.16
N VAL A 44 -12.85 -11.08 -0.25
CA VAL A 44 -12.36 -10.15 -1.28
C VAL A 44 -11.05 -9.50 -0.83
N SER A 45 -10.95 -9.10 0.44
CA SER A 45 -9.72 -8.52 0.99
C SER A 45 -8.54 -9.50 0.95
N LEU A 46 -8.79 -10.78 1.27
CA LEU A 46 -7.76 -11.83 1.23
C LEU A 46 -7.34 -12.12 -0.22
N PHE A 47 -8.28 -12.26 -1.14
CA PHE A 47 -7.98 -12.41 -2.57
C PHE A 47 -7.18 -11.24 -3.12
N TYR A 48 -7.56 -10.01 -2.77
CA TYR A 48 -6.82 -8.82 -3.18
C TYR A 48 -5.39 -8.81 -2.61
N THR A 49 -5.22 -9.21 -1.35
CA THR A 49 -3.89 -9.32 -0.73
C THR A 49 -3.01 -10.33 -1.47
N VAL A 50 -3.55 -11.52 -1.76
CA VAL A 50 -2.82 -12.55 -2.54
C VAL A 50 -2.48 -12.04 -3.93
N TRP A 51 -3.40 -11.33 -4.59
CA TRP A 51 -3.19 -10.73 -5.90
C TRP A 51 -2.07 -9.68 -5.89
N VAL A 52 -2.04 -8.78 -4.89
CA VAL A 52 -0.97 -7.78 -4.74
C VAL A 52 0.40 -8.45 -4.52
N ILE A 53 0.46 -9.49 -3.70
CA ILE A 53 1.69 -10.26 -3.48
C ILE A 53 2.14 -10.94 -4.77
N TYR A 54 1.21 -11.50 -5.55
CA TYR A 54 1.49 -12.09 -6.85
C TYR A 54 2.07 -11.05 -7.83
N LEU A 55 1.43 -9.88 -7.97
CA LEU A 55 1.92 -8.79 -8.82
C LEU A 55 3.34 -8.36 -8.42
N TRP A 56 3.60 -8.27 -7.11
CA TRP A 56 4.92 -7.96 -6.57
C TRP A 56 5.96 -9.02 -6.93
N HIS A 57 5.65 -10.30 -6.71
CA HIS A 57 6.55 -11.40 -7.07
C HIS A 57 6.85 -11.46 -8.57
N THR A 58 5.90 -11.06 -9.42
CA THR A 58 6.07 -11.02 -10.88
C THR A 58 6.68 -9.72 -11.42
N ASN A 59 7.18 -8.82 -10.56
CA ASN A 59 7.76 -7.53 -10.95
C ASN A 59 6.83 -6.66 -11.83
N GLN A 60 5.52 -6.78 -11.64
CA GLN A 60 4.53 -6.01 -12.40
C GLN A 60 4.26 -4.61 -11.82
N PHE A 61 4.85 -4.30 -10.66
CA PHE A 61 4.82 -2.93 -10.14
C PHE A 61 5.99 -2.13 -10.70
N SER A 62 5.67 -1.03 -11.36
CA SER A 62 6.70 -0.08 -11.80
C SER A 62 7.42 0.52 -10.59
N PRO A 63 8.76 0.57 -10.59
CA PRO A 63 9.50 1.25 -9.55
C PRO A 63 9.27 2.76 -9.63
N LYS A 64 9.47 3.43 -8.49
CA LYS A 64 9.60 4.88 -8.43
C LYS A 64 10.97 5.23 -9.00
N ILE A 65 10.99 6.03 -10.08
CA ILE A 65 12.21 6.47 -10.74
C ILE A 65 12.43 7.94 -10.40
N SER A 66 13.60 8.27 -9.86
CA SER A 66 14.02 9.65 -9.69
C SER A 66 15.38 9.87 -10.34
N SER A 67 15.50 10.95 -11.12
CA SER A 67 16.72 11.31 -11.84
C SER A 67 17.23 12.66 -11.34
N SER A 68 18.52 12.73 -11.03
CA SER A 68 19.20 13.98 -10.70
C SER A 68 20.56 14.05 -11.41
N VAL A 69 21.07 15.26 -11.63
CA VAL A 69 22.41 15.46 -12.17
C VAL A 69 23.37 15.66 -11.00
N TYR A 70 24.48 14.94 -10.99
CA TYR A 70 25.54 15.11 -10.00
C TYR A 70 26.92 15.01 -10.64
N VAL A 71 27.93 15.55 -9.95
CA VAL A 71 29.33 15.45 -10.36
C VAL A 71 29.91 14.20 -9.71
N SER A 72 30.48 13.32 -10.54
CA SER A 72 31.00 12.02 -10.13
C SER A 72 32.42 11.85 -10.59
N ASN A 73 33.23 11.12 -9.82
CA ASN A 73 34.58 10.74 -10.22
C ASN A 73 34.61 9.47 -11.10
N PHE A 74 33.44 8.92 -11.47
CA PHE A 74 33.27 7.73 -12.32
C PHE A 74 34.01 6.49 -11.81
N SER A 75 34.21 6.40 -10.49
CA SER A 75 35.02 5.35 -9.85
C SER A 75 34.44 3.93 -9.97
N LEU A 76 33.15 3.80 -10.28
CA LEU A 76 32.48 2.52 -10.46
C LEU A 76 32.28 2.15 -11.94
N LEU A 77 32.66 3.05 -12.86
CA LEU A 77 32.51 2.83 -14.28
C LEU A 77 33.55 1.81 -14.75
N ASP A 78 33.08 0.60 -15.04
CA ASP A 78 33.92 -0.45 -15.61
C ASP A 78 33.99 -0.32 -17.13
N PHE A 79 35.15 0.04 -17.68
CA PHE A 79 35.40 0.08 -19.13
C PHE A 79 35.83 -1.28 -19.71
N ASN A 80 35.80 -2.37 -18.93
CA ASN A 80 36.14 -3.72 -19.40
C ASN A 80 35.06 -4.36 -20.28
N TYR A 81 34.56 -3.62 -21.27
CA TYR A 81 33.74 -4.13 -22.37
C TYR A 81 34.00 -3.31 -23.62
N ASP A 82 33.64 -3.87 -24.78
CA ASP A 82 33.84 -3.21 -26.08
C ASP A 82 32.90 -2.00 -26.25
N LEU A 83 33.28 -0.88 -25.65
CA LEU A 83 32.50 0.35 -25.66
C LEU A 83 32.39 0.96 -27.05
N ILE A 84 33.50 0.96 -27.79
CA ILE A 84 33.59 1.46 -29.16
C ILE A 84 34.05 0.31 -30.05
N LYS A 85 33.38 0.11 -31.18
CA LYS A 85 33.84 -0.76 -32.28
C LYS A 85 33.87 0.03 -33.57
N LEU A 86 34.91 -0.17 -34.37
CA LEU A 86 35.02 0.43 -35.69
C LEU A 86 35.00 -0.67 -36.75
N CYS A 87 34.31 -0.45 -37.86
CA CYS A 87 34.39 -1.31 -39.03
C CYS A 87 34.22 -0.48 -40.30
N PHE A 88 34.64 -1.00 -41.44
CA PHE A 88 34.35 -0.41 -42.74
C PHE A 88 32.98 -0.87 -43.25
N TYR A 89 32.21 0.01 -43.87
CA TYR A 89 30.92 -0.34 -44.45
C TYR A 89 31.11 -1.02 -45.80
N LYS A 90 31.23 -2.34 -45.79
CA LYS A 90 31.40 -3.16 -46.98
C LYS A 90 30.07 -3.71 -47.47
N TYR A 91 29.38 -2.99 -48.37
CA TYR A 91 28.09 -3.45 -48.92
C TYR A 91 28.22 -4.33 -50.17
N ASP A 92 29.38 -4.30 -50.86
CA ASP A 92 29.72 -5.16 -51.99
C ASP A 92 31.05 -5.87 -51.70
N GLU A 93 31.13 -7.16 -52.03
CA GLU A 93 32.33 -7.99 -51.86
C GLU A 93 33.55 -7.42 -52.59
N ASN A 94 33.32 -6.72 -53.70
CA ASN A 94 34.36 -6.11 -54.54
C ASN A 94 34.97 -4.83 -53.95
N MET A 95 34.39 -4.25 -52.90
CA MET A 95 34.95 -3.06 -52.27
C MET A 95 36.23 -3.36 -51.52
N ILE A 96 37.16 -2.40 -51.54
CA ILE A 96 38.44 -2.51 -50.85
C ILE A 96 38.20 -2.13 -49.38
N ASP A 97 38.31 -3.10 -48.47
CA ASP A 97 38.37 -2.79 -47.04
C ASP A 97 39.74 -2.15 -46.74
N PRO A 98 39.78 -0.87 -46.31
CA PRO A 98 41.03 -0.15 -46.14
C PRO A 98 41.87 -0.68 -44.98
N PHE A 99 41.27 -1.39 -44.01
CA PHE A 99 41.96 -1.95 -42.86
C PHE A 99 42.58 -3.31 -43.15
N GLU A 100 41.87 -4.17 -43.88
CA GLU A 100 42.41 -5.48 -44.29
C GLU A 100 43.53 -5.34 -45.33
N THR A 101 43.35 -4.42 -46.28
CA THR A 101 44.35 -4.15 -47.33
C THR A 101 45.46 -3.22 -46.89
N LYS A 102 45.37 -2.63 -45.69
CA LYS A 102 46.33 -1.66 -45.13
C LYS A 102 46.53 -0.43 -46.02
N VAL A 103 45.43 0.09 -46.57
CA VAL A 103 45.38 1.44 -47.14
C VAL A 103 45.33 2.47 -46.01
N LEU A 104 44.52 2.19 -44.98
CA LEU A 104 44.40 3.00 -43.78
C LEU A 104 44.78 2.20 -42.54
N LEU A 105 45.40 2.87 -41.58
CA LEU A 105 45.78 2.29 -40.30
C LEU A 105 44.99 2.98 -39.16
N PRO A 106 44.32 2.20 -38.30
CA PRO A 106 43.70 2.71 -37.10
C PRO A 106 44.73 2.81 -35.97
N LEU A 107 44.99 4.01 -35.50
CA LEU A 107 45.91 4.31 -34.40
C LEU A 107 45.14 4.74 -33.16
N ILE A 108 45.66 4.43 -31.98
CA ILE A 108 45.15 4.93 -30.70
C ILE A 108 46.24 5.68 -29.95
N THR A 109 45.89 6.85 -29.44
CA THR A 109 46.76 7.69 -28.61
C THR A 109 45.95 8.13 -27.39
N TYR A 110 46.56 8.07 -26.21
CA TYR A 110 45.93 8.60 -24.99
C TYR A 110 46.56 9.92 -24.61
N THR A 111 45.78 10.81 -24.01
CA THR A 111 46.32 11.90 -23.21
C THR A 111 46.28 11.49 -21.74
N GLU A 112 47.35 11.79 -21.01
CA GLU A 112 47.40 11.67 -19.55
C GLU A 112 47.95 13.00 -19.01
N ASN A 113 47.17 13.70 -18.19
CA ASN A 113 47.50 15.04 -17.66
C ASN A 113 47.92 16.03 -18.76
N TYR A 114 47.17 16.07 -19.87
CA TYR A 114 47.45 16.93 -21.03
C TYR A 114 48.74 16.61 -21.80
N THR A 115 49.36 15.46 -21.55
CA THR A 115 50.52 14.98 -22.32
C THR A 115 50.13 13.77 -23.15
N TYR A 116 50.58 13.71 -24.41
CA TYR A 116 50.32 12.57 -25.29
C TYR A 116 51.21 11.39 -24.93
N THR A 117 50.60 10.22 -24.85
CA THR A 117 51.29 8.94 -24.72
C THR A 117 51.73 8.41 -26.09
N GLU A 118 52.49 7.33 -26.10
CA GLU A 118 52.91 6.66 -27.34
C GLU A 118 51.70 6.13 -28.13
N THR A 119 51.66 6.46 -29.42
CA THR A 119 50.63 6.01 -30.35
C THR A 119 50.80 4.53 -30.66
N LYS A 120 49.71 3.76 -30.59
CA LYS A 120 49.71 2.32 -30.85
C LYS A 120 48.84 1.98 -32.05
N LEU A 121 49.28 1.05 -32.89
CA LEU A 121 48.47 0.48 -33.96
C LEU A 121 47.40 -0.45 -33.37
N LEU A 122 46.14 -0.25 -33.76
CA LEU A 122 45.03 -1.13 -33.38
C LEU A 122 44.97 -2.32 -34.34
N SER A 123 44.86 -3.53 -33.80
CA SER A 123 44.69 -4.75 -34.58
C SER A 123 43.22 -5.01 -34.93
N LEU A 124 43.01 -5.73 -36.03
CA LEU A 124 41.71 -6.31 -36.35
C LEU A 124 41.36 -7.38 -35.32
N SER A 125 40.15 -7.31 -34.79
CA SER A 125 39.61 -8.32 -33.87
C SER A 125 39.20 -9.60 -34.61
N ASN A 126 38.93 -10.65 -33.84
CA ASN A 126 38.37 -11.89 -34.37
C ASN A 126 36.85 -11.81 -34.59
N GLU A 127 36.21 -10.72 -34.16
CA GLU A 127 34.78 -10.52 -34.31
C GLU A 127 34.46 -9.92 -35.68
N THR A 128 33.48 -10.49 -36.36
CA THR A 128 33.01 -10.02 -37.66
C THR A 128 31.75 -9.18 -37.51
N SER A 129 31.70 -8.08 -38.25
CA SER A 129 30.51 -7.23 -38.37
C SER A 129 29.42 -7.93 -39.19
N TYR A 130 28.23 -7.36 -39.19
CA TYR A 130 27.13 -7.78 -40.07
C TYR A 130 27.49 -7.66 -41.57
N TYR A 131 28.46 -6.80 -41.91
CA TYR A 131 28.96 -6.56 -43.26
C TYR A 131 30.08 -7.53 -43.67
N GLY A 132 30.40 -8.52 -42.83
CA GLY A 132 31.37 -9.58 -43.12
C GLY A 132 32.84 -9.21 -42.91
N ASN A 133 33.15 -7.96 -42.55
CA ASN A 133 34.51 -7.52 -42.22
C ASN A 133 34.78 -7.52 -40.71
N LYS A 134 36.06 -7.47 -40.33
CA LYS A 134 36.48 -7.54 -38.92
C LYS A 134 36.32 -6.20 -38.20
N PHE A 135 35.91 -6.24 -36.94
CA PHE A 135 35.89 -5.05 -36.09
C PHE A 135 37.29 -4.67 -35.63
N ILE A 136 37.51 -3.38 -35.40
CA ILE A 136 38.61 -2.84 -34.60
C ILE A 136 38.03 -2.43 -33.25
N ILE A 137 38.59 -2.94 -32.16
CA ILE A 137 38.07 -2.73 -30.81
C ILE A 137 39.12 -1.98 -29.99
N PRO A 138 39.07 -0.64 -29.94
CA PRO A 138 39.98 0.16 -29.12
C PRO A 138 39.73 -0.05 -27.62
N GLN A 139 40.82 -0.21 -26.86
CA GLN A 139 40.76 -0.17 -25.39
C GLN A 139 40.73 1.30 -24.93
N ILE A 140 39.55 1.79 -24.58
CA ILE A 140 39.35 3.18 -24.16
C ILE A 140 39.89 3.40 -22.74
N ARG A 141 40.64 4.49 -22.54
CA ARG A 141 41.12 4.92 -21.23
C ARG A 141 40.68 6.36 -21.00
N LEU A 142 39.89 6.55 -19.95
CA LEU A 142 39.34 7.85 -19.57
C LEU A 142 39.56 8.05 -18.08
N GLY A 143 39.86 9.28 -17.68
CA GLY A 143 40.27 9.56 -16.32
C GLY A 143 39.93 10.98 -15.92
N PHE A 144 39.69 11.15 -14.62
CA PHE A 144 39.38 12.44 -14.00
C PHE A 144 40.26 12.64 -12.78
N THR A 145 40.66 13.89 -12.55
CA THR A 145 41.24 14.28 -11.27
C THR A 145 40.49 15.47 -10.70
N ASN A 146 40.50 15.57 -9.37
CA ASN A 146 39.94 16.71 -8.67
C ASN A 146 41.05 17.74 -8.45
N PHE A 147 40.90 18.92 -9.06
CA PHE A 147 41.79 20.06 -8.88
C PHE A 147 40.99 21.22 -8.30
N ASN A 148 41.31 21.65 -7.07
CA ASN A 148 40.63 22.75 -6.37
C ASN A 148 39.09 22.58 -6.28
N ASN A 149 38.60 21.39 -5.95
CA ASN A 149 37.16 21.04 -5.93
C ASN A 149 36.45 21.09 -7.29
N ILE A 150 37.21 21.19 -8.39
CA ILE A 150 36.69 21.09 -9.75
C ILE A 150 37.18 19.76 -10.31
N LEU A 151 36.24 18.93 -10.75
CA LEU A 151 36.57 17.69 -11.44
C LEU A 151 36.95 18.03 -12.89
N ILE A 152 38.16 17.66 -13.29
CA ILE A 152 38.68 17.93 -14.62
C ILE A 152 39.07 16.60 -15.26
N THR A 153 38.74 16.46 -16.54
CA THR A 153 39.18 15.34 -17.36
C THR A 153 40.71 15.38 -17.50
N THR A 154 41.38 14.32 -17.09
CA THR A 154 42.83 14.19 -17.20
C THR A 154 43.28 13.13 -18.18
N SER A 155 42.39 12.21 -18.57
CA SER A 155 42.69 11.24 -19.60
C SER A 155 41.59 11.17 -20.65
N GLU A 156 42.03 11.29 -21.90
CA GLU A 156 41.20 11.28 -23.10
C GLU A 156 41.80 10.29 -24.09
N THR A 157 40.97 9.78 -25.00
CA THR A 157 41.41 8.84 -26.02
C THR A 157 41.21 9.45 -27.41
N TYR A 158 42.24 9.38 -28.25
CA TYR A 158 42.18 9.74 -29.67
C TYR A 158 42.32 8.47 -30.50
N ILE A 159 41.37 8.20 -31.39
CA ILE A 159 41.48 7.14 -32.38
C ILE A 159 41.62 7.78 -33.76
N GLN A 160 42.76 7.61 -34.39
CA GLN A 160 43.10 8.26 -35.66
C GLN A 160 43.10 7.22 -36.77
N ILE A 161 42.44 7.53 -37.88
CA ILE A 161 42.49 6.74 -39.10
C ILE A 161 43.42 7.47 -40.06
N VAL A 162 44.61 6.90 -40.26
CA VAL A 162 45.69 7.55 -40.99
C VAL A 162 46.03 6.79 -42.26
N ARG A 163 46.69 7.46 -43.21
CA ARG A 163 47.31 6.78 -44.35
C ARG A 163 48.36 5.79 -43.85
N CYS A 164 48.39 4.59 -44.43
CA CYS A 164 49.46 3.64 -44.12
C CYS A 164 50.83 4.21 -44.50
N THR A 165 51.74 4.24 -43.53
CA THR A 165 53.17 4.53 -43.73
C THR A 165 54.00 3.37 -43.17
N PRO A 166 55.12 3.00 -43.81
CA PRO A 166 55.96 1.90 -43.34
C PRO A 166 56.47 2.06 -41.90
N GLU A 167 56.62 3.29 -41.42
CA GLU A 167 57.09 3.63 -40.08
C GLU A 167 56.10 3.23 -38.97
N LEU A 168 54.82 3.10 -39.28
CA LEU A 168 53.75 2.75 -38.33
C LEU A 168 53.42 1.25 -38.31
N LEU A 169 54.03 0.48 -39.20
CA LEU A 169 53.79 -0.96 -39.34
C LEU A 169 54.73 -1.77 -38.46
N VAL A 170 54.29 -2.98 -38.11
CA VAL A 170 55.14 -3.98 -37.45
C VAL A 170 56.15 -4.54 -38.48
N GLU A 171 57.33 -4.94 -38.02
CA GLU A 171 58.37 -5.53 -38.86
C GLU A 171 57.82 -6.68 -39.72
N GLY A 172 58.02 -6.59 -41.04
CA GLY A 172 57.58 -7.59 -42.01
C GLY A 172 56.22 -7.33 -42.67
N GLU A 173 55.46 -6.32 -42.20
CA GLU A 173 54.22 -5.91 -42.86
C GLU A 173 54.46 -4.85 -43.95
N GLN A 174 53.61 -4.82 -44.97
CA GLN A 174 53.68 -3.84 -46.05
C GLN A 174 52.35 -3.11 -46.21
N CYS A 175 52.43 -1.81 -46.52
CA CYS A 175 51.26 -1.01 -46.90
C CYS A 175 50.74 -1.44 -48.27
N ALA A 176 49.47 -1.11 -48.55
CA ALA A 176 48.90 -1.26 -49.88
C ALA A 176 49.73 -0.52 -50.95
N SER A 177 49.75 -1.05 -52.17
CA SER A 177 50.36 -0.34 -53.31
C SER A 177 49.59 0.94 -53.63
N GLU A 178 50.27 1.89 -54.26
CA GLU A 178 49.65 3.16 -54.66
C GLU A 178 48.44 2.97 -55.59
N GLU A 179 48.48 1.94 -56.44
CA GLU A 179 47.34 1.58 -57.31
C GLU A 179 46.10 1.15 -56.50
N ILE A 180 46.27 0.32 -55.47
CA ILE A 180 45.17 -0.12 -54.59
C ILE A 180 44.64 1.06 -53.79
N SER A 181 45.54 1.91 -53.27
CA SER A 181 45.17 3.12 -52.54
C SER A 181 44.35 4.09 -53.41
N ASN A 182 44.80 4.35 -54.65
CA ASN A 182 44.07 5.20 -55.60
C ASN A 182 42.72 4.58 -55.99
N LYS A 183 42.65 3.26 -56.14
CA LYS A 183 41.38 2.54 -56.37
C LYS A 183 40.42 2.72 -55.19
N PHE A 184 40.91 2.59 -53.95
CA PHE A 184 40.09 2.82 -52.76
C PHE A 184 39.52 4.24 -52.72
N PHE A 185 40.34 5.29 -52.88
CA PHE A 185 39.85 6.67 -52.87
C PHE A 185 38.96 7.03 -54.06
N SER A 186 39.00 6.24 -55.13
CA SER A 186 38.09 6.38 -56.29
C SER A 186 36.75 5.66 -56.10
N GLN A 187 36.62 4.79 -55.09
CA GLN A 187 35.37 4.10 -54.77
C GLN A 187 34.36 5.09 -54.17
N ALA A 188 33.09 4.89 -54.50
CA ALA A 188 32.00 5.63 -53.88
C ALA A 188 31.71 5.06 -52.48
N GLN A 189 31.30 5.93 -51.56
CA GLN A 189 30.81 5.56 -50.21
C GLN A 189 31.86 4.85 -49.33
N ASN A 190 33.10 5.37 -49.31
CA ASN A 190 34.08 4.95 -48.32
C ASN A 190 33.63 5.39 -46.92
N ILE A 191 32.96 4.50 -46.18
CA ILE A 191 32.37 4.83 -44.89
C ILE A 191 32.95 3.93 -43.82
N ILE A 192 33.42 4.54 -42.73
CA ILE A 192 33.76 3.84 -41.48
C ILE A 192 32.59 4.00 -40.53
N ILE A 193 32.12 2.88 -39.99
CA ILE A 193 31.06 2.84 -38.98
C ILE A 193 31.71 2.75 -37.62
N MET A 194 31.39 3.72 -36.77
CA MET A 194 31.67 3.68 -35.34
C MET A 194 30.41 3.23 -34.60
N GLN A 195 30.51 2.12 -33.89
CA GLN A 195 29.47 1.61 -33.00
C GLN A 195 29.84 1.95 -31.56
N ILE A 196 28.92 2.63 -30.86
CA ILE A 196 29.03 2.89 -29.43
C ILE A 196 28.01 2.01 -28.71
N LYS A 197 28.51 1.10 -27.87
CA LYS A 197 27.69 0.19 -27.06
C LYS A 197 27.41 0.83 -25.71
N TYR A 198 26.14 1.02 -25.39
CA TYR A 198 25.69 1.52 -24.09
C TYR A 198 24.91 0.45 -23.34
N LYS A 199 24.91 0.55 -22.00
CA LYS A 199 24.14 -0.31 -21.10
C LYS A 199 23.14 0.53 -20.33
N GLN A 200 21.93 0.02 -20.18
CA GLN A 200 20.86 0.61 -19.38
C GLN A 200 20.20 -0.46 -18.52
N ILE A 201 19.59 -0.05 -17.41
CA ILE A 201 18.80 -0.95 -16.58
C ILE A 201 17.35 -0.86 -17.04
N ASN A 202 16.74 -2.00 -17.37
CA ASN A 202 15.31 -2.10 -17.59
C ASN A 202 14.60 -1.87 -16.25
N SER A 203 13.70 -0.90 -16.21
CA SER A 203 13.01 -0.52 -14.98
C SER A 203 11.97 -1.53 -14.51
N GLN A 204 11.55 -2.49 -15.35
CA GLN A 204 10.55 -3.48 -14.96
C GLN A 204 11.16 -4.61 -14.14
N ASP A 205 12.26 -5.19 -14.62
CA ASP A 205 12.86 -6.39 -14.04
C ASP A 205 14.26 -6.17 -13.45
N GLY A 206 14.83 -4.98 -13.63
CA GLY A 206 16.19 -4.64 -13.19
C GLY A 206 17.28 -5.30 -14.04
N SER A 207 16.94 -5.89 -15.18
CA SER A 207 17.91 -6.51 -16.09
C SER A 207 18.76 -5.45 -16.80
N ILE A 208 19.99 -5.82 -17.16
CA ILE A 208 20.90 -4.94 -17.88
C ILE A 208 20.70 -5.19 -19.37
N GLU A 209 20.19 -4.18 -20.07
CA GLU A 209 20.03 -4.19 -21.52
C GLU A 209 21.21 -3.47 -22.16
N SER A 210 21.68 -3.99 -23.30
CA SER A 210 22.68 -3.31 -24.12
C SER A 210 22.04 -2.84 -25.41
N SER A 211 22.44 -1.66 -25.87
CA SER A 211 22.06 -1.15 -27.19
C SER A 211 23.26 -0.50 -27.85
N ILE A 212 23.18 -0.36 -29.17
CA ILE A 212 24.28 0.11 -30.02
C ILE A 212 23.79 1.34 -30.77
N GLN A 213 24.60 2.40 -30.77
CA GLN A 213 24.41 3.56 -31.63
C GLN A 213 25.49 3.56 -32.70
N GLU A 214 25.08 3.68 -33.96
CA GLU A 214 26.00 3.71 -35.10
C GLU A 214 26.20 5.13 -35.60
N PHE A 215 27.44 5.46 -35.94
CA PHE A 215 27.83 6.73 -36.53
C PHE A 215 28.69 6.48 -37.76
N PHE A 216 28.38 7.19 -38.83
CA PHE A 216 28.99 6.99 -40.13
C PHE A 216 30.00 8.11 -40.40
N VAL A 217 31.24 7.73 -40.69
CA VAL A 217 32.33 8.64 -41.04
C VAL A 217 32.69 8.40 -42.50
N SER A 218 32.39 9.36 -43.37
CA SER A 218 32.82 9.29 -44.77
C SER A 218 34.31 9.60 -44.87
N ILE A 219 35.05 8.86 -45.69
CA ILE A 219 36.49 9.02 -45.89
C ILE A 219 36.74 9.52 -47.30
N GLU A 220 37.41 10.67 -47.38
CA GLU A 220 37.67 11.37 -48.63
C GLU A 220 39.14 11.76 -48.74
N GLN A 221 39.66 11.87 -49.97
CA GLN A 221 41.08 12.14 -50.18
C GLN A 221 41.52 13.57 -49.81
N LEU A 222 40.60 14.53 -49.69
CA LEU A 222 40.93 15.95 -49.45
C LEU A 222 40.57 16.43 -48.04
N ASN A 223 39.63 15.73 -47.39
CA ASN A 223 39.02 16.13 -46.14
C ASN A 223 39.38 15.16 -45.02
N CYS A 224 39.50 15.72 -43.82
CA CYS A 224 39.72 15.02 -42.57
C CYS A 224 38.51 15.25 -41.66
N TYR A 225 37.89 14.17 -41.19
CA TYR A 225 36.71 14.25 -40.33
C TYR A 225 37.10 14.06 -38.86
N THR A 226 36.82 15.06 -38.03
CA THR A 226 37.02 14.97 -36.59
C THR A 226 35.68 14.75 -35.90
N LEU A 227 35.54 13.67 -35.13
CA LEU A 227 34.37 13.42 -34.30
C LEU A 227 34.71 13.64 -32.82
N ASN A 228 34.20 14.71 -32.23
CA ASN A 228 34.27 14.91 -30.79
C ASN A 228 33.14 14.13 -30.12
N THR A 229 33.48 13.00 -29.53
CA THR A 229 32.60 12.02 -28.92
C THR A 229 32.58 12.20 -27.41
N PHE A 230 31.51 12.80 -26.91
CA PHE A 230 31.28 13.03 -25.49
C PHE A 230 30.39 11.94 -24.92
N LEU A 231 31.00 10.98 -24.24
CA LEU A 231 30.30 9.90 -23.54
C LEU A 231 29.54 10.46 -22.34
N GLN A 232 28.36 9.89 -22.13
CA GLN A 232 27.48 10.16 -20.99
C GLN A 232 27.35 8.88 -20.18
N SER A 233 27.41 9.00 -18.86
CA SER A 233 27.18 7.87 -17.97
C SER A 233 25.97 8.10 -17.08
N SER A 234 25.39 6.98 -16.64
CA SER A 234 24.39 6.95 -15.59
C SER A 234 24.88 6.12 -14.42
N PHE A 235 24.70 6.67 -13.22
CA PHE A 235 24.84 5.96 -11.96
C PHE A 235 23.48 5.52 -11.50
N TYR A 236 23.30 4.22 -11.34
CA TYR A 236 22.08 3.60 -10.90
C TYR A 236 22.18 3.22 -9.42
N GLU A 237 21.21 3.66 -8.64
CA GLU A 237 21.00 3.21 -7.26
C GLU A 237 19.72 2.37 -7.23
N VAL A 238 19.88 1.05 -7.24
CA VAL A 238 18.75 0.10 -7.29
C VAL A 238 18.41 -0.39 -5.89
N LYS A 239 17.20 -0.08 -5.44
CA LYS A 239 16.61 -0.52 -4.17
C LYS A 239 15.55 -1.57 -4.45
N ASP A 240 15.94 -2.83 -4.40
CA ASP A 240 15.12 -4.02 -4.72
C ASP A 240 14.74 -4.86 -3.49
N SER A 241 15.00 -4.35 -2.28
CA SER A 241 14.80 -5.08 -1.03
C SER A 241 13.41 -4.85 -0.45
N ILE A 242 12.69 -5.92 -0.10
CA ILE A 242 11.31 -5.84 0.44
C ILE A 242 11.17 -5.01 1.72
N LEU A 243 12.18 -5.02 2.60
CA LEU A 243 12.12 -4.39 3.93
C LEU A 243 13.30 -3.45 4.14
N PHE A 244 14.49 -4.03 4.32
CA PHE A 244 15.73 -3.31 4.53
C PHE A 244 16.83 -3.97 3.71
N GLY A 245 17.49 -3.19 2.88
CA GLY A 245 18.67 -3.64 2.16
C GLY A 245 19.50 -2.47 1.68
N SER A 246 20.79 -2.74 1.48
CA SER A 246 21.69 -1.77 0.87
C SER A 246 21.36 -1.64 -0.62
N PRO A 247 21.31 -0.41 -1.17
CA PRO A 247 21.11 -0.24 -2.59
C PRO A 247 22.28 -0.84 -3.38
N LYS A 248 21.97 -1.49 -4.50
CA LYS A 248 22.99 -1.89 -5.48
C LYS A 248 23.36 -0.67 -6.30
N GLN A 249 24.66 -0.38 -6.34
CA GLN A 249 25.21 0.74 -7.10
C GLN A 249 25.85 0.21 -8.37
N LEU A 250 25.42 0.71 -9.51
CA LEU A 250 25.91 0.30 -10.82
C LEU A 250 26.19 1.54 -11.65
N GLU A 251 27.22 1.50 -12.49
CA GLU A 251 27.60 2.63 -13.33
C GLU A 251 27.86 2.18 -14.75
N TYR A 252 27.20 2.82 -15.72
CA TYR A 252 27.30 2.47 -17.13
C TYR A 252 27.36 3.70 -18.02
N VAL A 253 28.01 3.57 -19.18
CA VAL A 253 27.84 4.51 -20.29
C VAL A 253 26.43 4.28 -20.85
N ASN A 254 25.62 5.34 -20.87
CA ASN A 254 24.21 5.28 -21.26
C ASN A 254 23.91 6.08 -22.54
N GLY A 255 24.93 6.67 -23.15
CA GLY A 255 24.80 7.41 -24.41
C GLY A 255 26.08 8.14 -24.81
N ALA A 256 26.05 8.73 -25.99
CA ALA A 256 27.12 9.58 -26.50
C ALA A 256 26.54 10.77 -27.27
N LEU A 257 27.14 11.94 -27.09
CA LEU A 257 26.91 13.10 -27.92
C LEU A 257 28.09 13.27 -28.87
N ILE A 258 27.85 13.29 -30.17
CA ILE A 258 28.89 13.49 -31.18
C ILE A 258 28.78 14.86 -31.80
N GLN A 259 29.89 15.57 -31.86
CA GLN A 259 30.04 16.82 -32.60
C GLN A 259 31.02 16.60 -33.75
N PRO A 260 30.51 16.45 -35.00
CA PRO A 260 31.35 16.29 -36.16
C PRO A 260 31.95 17.64 -36.58
N GLN A 261 33.18 17.59 -37.09
CA GLN A 261 33.88 18.70 -37.72
C GLN A 261 34.59 18.17 -38.97
N THR A 262 34.65 18.99 -40.00
CA THR A 262 35.36 18.66 -41.24
C THR A 262 36.45 19.69 -41.45
N ASN A 263 37.68 19.20 -41.57
CA ASN A 263 38.87 19.99 -41.77
C ASN A 263 39.58 19.54 -43.06
N THR A 264 40.55 20.32 -43.54
CA THR A 264 41.42 19.86 -44.62
C THR A 264 42.45 18.85 -44.09
N ILE A 265 42.89 17.91 -44.93
CA ILE A 265 43.95 16.98 -44.54
C ILE A 265 45.24 17.70 -44.16
N GLN A 266 45.56 18.81 -44.82
CA GLN A 266 46.74 19.60 -44.48
C GLN A 266 46.68 20.13 -43.05
N TYR A 267 45.51 20.59 -42.60
CA TYR A 267 45.31 21.00 -41.21
C TYR A 267 45.49 19.82 -40.25
N CYS A 268 44.87 18.66 -40.52
CA CYS A 268 45.02 17.48 -39.67
C CYS A 268 46.46 16.95 -39.64
N LYS A 269 47.20 17.00 -40.75
CA LYS A 269 48.63 16.65 -40.80
C LYS A 269 49.48 17.57 -39.92
N GLN A 270 49.15 18.86 -39.87
CA GLN A 270 49.82 19.81 -38.97
C GLN A 270 49.45 19.57 -37.50
N ALA A 271 48.18 19.25 -37.22
CA ALA A 271 47.68 19.05 -35.86
C ALA A 271 48.16 17.73 -35.24
N PHE A 272 48.17 16.65 -36.00
CA PHE A 272 48.48 15.29 -35.51
C PHE A 272 49.85 14.76 -35.96
N GLY A 273 50.57 15.49 -36.82
CA GLY A 273 51.88 15.09 -37.35
C GLY A 273 51.84 14.06 -38.49
N VAL A 274 50.67 13.45 -38.75
CA VAL A 274 50.48 12.39 -39.75
C VAL A 274 49.24 12.66 -40.63
N GLU A 275 49.26 12.14 -41.87
CA GLU A 275 48.14 12.27 -42.81
C GLU A 275 46.91 11.50 -42.29
N THR A 276 46.04 12.23 -41.59
CA THR A 276 44.87 11.72 -40.90
C THR A 276 43.62 12.02 -41.71
N TYR A 277 42.80 11.00 -41.97
CA TYR A 277 41.53 11.11 -42.69
C TYR A 277 40.33 11.15 -41.74
N ALA A 278 40.44 10.51 -40.57
CA ALA A 278 39.46 10.66 -39.51
C ALA A 278 40.13 10.66 -38.14
N SER A 279 39.59 11.45 -37.20
CA SER A 279 40.06 11.52 -35.82
C SER A 279 38.86 11.46 -34.88
N LEU A 280 38.77 10.43 -34.06
CA LEU A 280 37.74 10.25 -33.05
C LEU A 280 38.31 10.67 -31.72
N TYR A 281 37.92 11.85 -31.24
CA TYR A 281 38.24 12.32 -29.91
C TYR A 281 37.18 11.81 -28.95
N VAL A 282 37.57 10.94 -28.02
CA VAL A 282 36.66 10.29 -27.07
C VAL A 282 36.96 10.81 -25.67
N VAL A 283 35.93 11.39 -25.06
CA VAL A 283 36.01 11.97 -23.71
C VAL A 283 34.72 11.71 -22.94
N MET A 284 34.81 11.60 -21.63
CA MET A 284 33.65 11.51 -20.74
C MET A 284 33.26 12.91 -20.25
N LYS A 285 31.96 13.25 -20.26
CA LYS A 285 31.51 14.51 -19.64
C LYS A 285 31.56 14.38 -18.12
N GLY A 286 32.00 15.44 -17.43
CA GLY A 286 32.07 15.45 -15.95
C GLY A 286 30.72 15.47 -15.22
N ASN A 287 29.60 15.63 -15.92
CA ASN A 287 28.26 15.54 -15.34
C ASN A 287 27.67 14.14 -15.57
N GLN A 288 27.18 13.54 -14.49
CA GLN A 288 26.57 12.22 -14.50
C GLN A 288 25.08 12.30 -14.14
N ILE A 289 24.27 11.43 -14.74
CA ILE A 289 22.87 11.26 -14.37
C ILE A 289 22.79 10.19 -13.26
N LYS A 290 22.38 10.58 -12.06
CA LYS A 290 22.01 9.65 -10.99
C LYS A 290 20.55 9.25 -11.17
N THR A 291 20.31 7.96 -11.36
CA THR A 291 18.97 7.37 -11.44
C THR A 291 18.75 6.45 -10.24
N ILE A 292 17.81 6.79 -9.37
CA ILE A 292 17.40 5.94 -8.25
C ILE A 292 16.17 5.16 -8.69
N LEU A 293 16.28 3.83 -8.67
CA LEU A 293 15.20 2.89 -8.95
C LEU A 293 14.74 2.29 -7.62
N GLU A 294 13.56 2.69 -7.16
CA GLU A 294 12.99 2.21 -5.90
C GLU A 294 11.77 1.33 -6.17
N TYR A 295 11.93 0.01 -5.99
CA TYR A 295 10.84 -0.95 -6.08
C TYR A 295 9.93 -0.82 -4.84
N PRO A 296 8.63 -1.16 -4.95
CA PRO A 296 7.72 -1.04 -3.83
C PRO A 296 8.12 -1.97 -2.69
N ASN A 297 8.31 -1.37 -1.52
CA ASN A 297 8.65 -2.09 -0.29
C ASN A 297 7.37 -2.66 0.37
N ALA A 298 7.53 -3.54 1.36
CA ALA A 298 6.42 -4.11 2.12
C ALA A 298 5.49 -3.03 2.70
N GLY A 299 6.05 -1.89 3.13
CA GLY A 299 5.26 -0.75 3.61
C GLY A 299 4.33 -0.17 2.54
N ASP A 300 4.83 0.00 1.31
CA ASP A 300 4.04 0.48 0.17
C ASP A 300 2.94 -0.53 -0.20
N LEU A 301 3.27 -1.83 -0.20
CA LEU A 301 2.29 -2.89 -0.48
C LEU A 301 1.19 -2.94 0.58
N LEU A 302 1.56 -2.91 1.86
CA LEU A 302 0.62 -2.93 2.97
C LEU A 302 -0.24 -1.66 3.00
N ALA A 303 0.31 -0.50 2.65
CA ALA A 303 -0.47 0.74 2.54
C ALA A 303 -1.51 0.63 1.42
N ASN A 304 -1.15 0.06 0.26
CA ASN A 304 -2.07 -0.15 -0.86
C ASN A 304 -3.19 -1.15 -0.48
N ILE A 305 -2.83 -2.29 0.13
CA ILE A 305 -3.80 -3.26 0.66
C ILE A 305 -4.70 -2.59 1.71
N GLY A 306 -4.11 -1.90 2.67
CA GLY A 306 -4.81 -1.23 3.76
C GLY A 306 -5.80 -0.18 3.28
N SER A 307 -5.47 0.56 2.22
CA SER A 307 -6.35 1.57 1.62
C SER A 307 -7.65 0.95 1.09
N ILE A 308 -7.54 -0.14 0.32
CA ILE A 308 -8.71 -0.83 -0.26
C ILE A 308 -9.51 -1.57 0.81
N VAL A 309 -8.83 -2.21 1.76
CA VAL A 309 -9.50 -2.81 2.92
C VAL A 309 -10.29 -1.75 3.68
N SER A 310 -9.71 -0.58 3.94
CA SER A 310 -10.39 0.53 4.64
C SER A 310 -11.62 1.02 3.87
N LEU A 311 -11.53 1.13 2.55
CA LEU A 311 -12.66 1.46 1.68
C LEU A 311 -13.79 0.41 1.79
N LEU A 312 -13.44 -0.88 1.75
CA LEU A 312 -14.41 -1.96 1.93
C LEU A 312 -15.07 -1.90 3.32
N PHE A 313 -14.30 -1.57 4.35
CA PHE A 313 -14.82 -1.37 5.70
C PHE A 313 -15.73 -0.14 5.83
N MET A 314 -15.72 0.84 4.93
CA MET A 314 -16.72 1.92 4.95
C MET A 314 -18.15 1.39 4.69
N PHE A 315 -18.32 0.28 3.96
CA PHE A 315 -19.64 -0.36 3.79
C PHE A 315 -20.25 -0.82 5.12
N ARG A 316 -19.44 -0.93 6.18
CA ARG A 316 -19.93 -1.12 7.56
C ARG A 316 -21.04 -0.16 7.92
N HIS A 317 -20.93 1.13 7.58
CA HIS A 317 -21.92 2.12 7.98
C HIS A 317 -23.30 1.83 7.38
N ILE A 318 -23.32 1.39 6.12
CA ILE A 318 -24.53 0.99 5.43
C ILE A 318 -25.14 -0.26 6.09
N ILE A 319 -24.31 -1.24 6.45
CA ILE A 319 -24.76 -2.49 7.08
C ILE A 319 -25.30 -2.22 8.49
N VAL A 320 -24.61 -1.40 9.29
CA VAL A 320 -25.07 -0.99 10.63
C VAL A 320 -26.41 -0.27 10.52
N PHE A 321 -26.59 0.60 9.54
CA PHE A 321 -27.86 1.27 9.28
C PHE A 321 -28.99 0.26 8.98
N PHE A 322 -28.75 -0.70 8.07
CA PHE A 322 -29.72 -1.76 7.79
C PHE A 322 -30.01 -2.63 9.02
N ASN A 323 -28.98 -3.02 9.77
CA ASN A 323 -29.11 -3.83 10.98
C ASN A 323 -29.97 -3.11 12.03
N SER A 324 -29.76 -1.80 12.23
CA SER A 324 -30.60 -0.96 13.10
C SER A 324 -32.04 -0.89 12.62
N TYR A 325 -32.26 -0.73 11.30
CA TYR A 325 -33.61 -0.72 10.73
C TYR A 325 -34.35 -2.04 10.97
N PHE A 326 -33.71 -3.18 10.68
CA PHE A 326 -34.30 -4.50 10.91
C PHE A 326 -34.54 -4.79 12.39
N LEU A 327 -33.64 -4.34 13.28
CA LEU A 327 -33.82 -4.46 14.71
C LEU A 327 -35.06 -3.69 15.17
N ASN A 328 -35.24 -2.44 14.70
CA ASN A 328 -36.41 -1.63 15.04
C ASN A 328 -37.71 -2.26 14.55
N GLU A 329 -37.76 -2.72 13.29
CA GLU A 329 -38.93 -3.43 12.76
C GLU A 329 -39.27 -4.69 13.57
N LYS A 330 -38.24 -5.43 14.03
CA LYS A 330 -38.44 -6.60 14.88
C LYS A 330 -39.02 -6.21 16.24
N ILE A 331 -38.49 -5.18 16.90
CA ILE A 331 -39.00 -4.72 18.20
C ILE A 331 -40.46 -4.26 18.08
N ILE A 332 -40.79 -3.50 17.03
CA ILE A 332 -42.17 -3.07 16.76
C ILE A 332 -43.06 -4.30 16.56
N HIS A 333 -42.64 -5.28 15.75
CA HIS A 333 -43.41 -6.51 15.53
C HIS A 333 -43.65 -7.30 16.82
N ASP A 334 -42.61 -7.49 17.63
CA ASP A 334 -42.69 -8.20 18.91
C ASP A 334 -43.65 -7.45 19.87
N MET A 335 -43.57 -6.12 19.94
CA MET A 335 -44.49 -5.30 20.73
C MET A 335 -45.94 -5.37 20.26
N ILE A 336 -46.20 -5.30 18.95
CA ILE A 336 -47.56 -5.48 18.41
C ILE A 336 -48.10 -6.85 18.84
N THR A 337 -47.26 -7.88 18.76
CA THR A 337 -47.65 -9.26 19.10
C THR A 337 -48.00 -9.41 20.58
N TYR A 338 -47.34 -8.69 21.48
CA TYR A 338 -47.70 -8.69 22.91
C TYR A 338 -49.09 -8.08 23.16
N TYR A 339 -49.46 -7.01 22.46
CA TYR A 339 -50.79 -6.40 22.59
C TYR A 339 -51.87 -7.13 21.81
N TYR A 340 -51.51 -7.75 20.68
CA TYR A 340 -52.42 -8.43 19.77
C TYR A 340 -51.87 -9.83 19.45
N PRO A 341 -52.14 -10.85 20.27
CA PRO A 341 -51.56 -12.20 20.10
C PRO A 341 -51.87 -12.84 18.75
N GLN A 342 -53.01 -12.49 18.13
CA GLN A 342 -53.42 -12.94 16.80
C GLN A 342 -52.48 -12.44 15.69
N PHE A 343 -51.73 -11.37 15.95
CA PHE A 343 -50.78 -10.78 15.01
C PHE A 343 -49.63 -11.74 14.66
N SER A 344 -49.23 -12.61 15.61
CA SER A 344 -48.23 -13.66 15.38
C SER A 344 -48.63 -14.67 14.31
N LYS A 345 -49.93 -14.80 14.02
CA LYS A 345 -50.49 -15.75 13.04
C LYS A 345 -50.69 -15.12 11.66
N LEU A 346 -50.43 -13.83 11.51
CA LEU A 346 -50.54 -13.13 10.23
C LEU A 346 -49.35 -13.44 9.34
N GLN A 347 -49.62 -13.84 8.10
CA GLN A 347 -48.59 -13.92 7.07
C GLN A 347 -48.67 -12.66 6.20
N ILE A 348 -47.65 -11.82 6.32
CA ILE A 348 -47.53 -10.55 5.59
C ILE A 348 -46.54 -10.75 4.45
N GLN A 349 -47.00 -10.63 3.20
CA GLN A 349 -46.15 -10.63 2.02
C GLN A 349 -45.86 -9.19 1.59
N LYS A 350 -44.57 -8.86 1.51
CA LYS A 350 -44.07 -7.55 1.08
C LYS A 350 -43.36 -7.63 -0.27
N ASN A 351 -43.39 -6.55 -1.06
CA ASN A 351 -42.59 -6.43 -2.28
C ASN A 351 -41.13 -6.04 -1.97
N TRP A 352 -40.28 -5.95 -3.00
CA TRP A 352 -38.89 -5.47 -2.87
C TRP A 352 -38.77 -4.01 -2.42
N LYS A 353 -39.83 -3.20 -2.59
CA LYS A 353 -39.95 -1.84 -2.05
C LYS A 353 -40.53 -1.80 -0.63
N ASN A 354 -40.70 -2.96 0.02
CA ASN A 354 -41.26 -3.13 1.36
C ASN A 354 -42.78 -2.82 1.51
N ASP A 355 -43.52 -2.65 0.42
CA ASP A 355 -44.98 -2.48 0.45
C ASP A 355 -45.70 -3.80 0.69
N ILE A 356 -46.76 -3.74 1.49
CA ILE A 356 -47.62 -4.90 1.80
C ILE A 356 -48.52 -5.20 0.60
N ILE A 357 -48.33 -6.39 -0.01
CA ILE A 357 -49.06 -6.86 -1.20
C ILE A 357 -50.19 -7.83 -0.82
N LYS A 358 -50.00 -8.64 0.22
CA LYS A 358 -50.99 -9.61 0.67
C LYS A 358 -50.86 -9.88 2.16
N VAL A 359 -51.99 -10.00 2.84
CA VAL A 359 -52.07 -10.40 4.25
C VAL A 359 -53.08 -11.51 4.39
N THR A 360 -52.65 -12.63 4.97
CA THR A 360 -53.51 -13.78 5.21
C THR A 360 -53.53 -14.14 6.69
N LEU A 361 -54.72 -14.33 7.24
CA LEU A 361 -54.96 -14.87 8.56
C LEU A 361 -55.64 -16.23 8.39
N GLN A 362 -54.99 -17.32 8.82
CA GLN A 362 -55.57 -18.67 8.77
C GLN A 362 -56.20 -19.03 7.40
N HIS A 363 -55.51 -18.70 6.29
CA HIS A 363 -55.94 -18.91 4.90
C HIS A 363 -57.05 -17.99 4.37
N GLN A 364 -57.58 -17.06 5.17
CA GLN A 364 -58.45 -15.99 4.69
C GLN A 364 -57.64 -14.74 4.36
N GLN A 365 -57.91 -14.15 3.19
CA GLN A 365 -57.29 -12.90 2.77
C GLN A 365 -58.02 -11.72 3.42
N LEU A 366 -57.27 -10.88 4.13
CA LEU A 366 -57.80 -9.66 4.75
C LEU A 366 -57.88 -8.53 3.73
N ASP A 367 -58.78 -7.57 3.96
CA ASP A 367 -58.78 -6.32 3.19
C ASP A 367 -57.46 -5.58 3.42
N LEU A 368 -56.74 -5.37 2.32
CA LEU A 368 -55.42 -4.77 2.30
C LEU A 368 -55.44 -3.29 2.72
N ASN A 369 -56.50 -2.56 2.36
CA ASN A 369 -56.60 -1.13 2.65
C ASN A 369 -56.88 -0.90 4.13
N GLU A 370 -57.83 -1.66 4.68
CA GLU A 370 -58.15 -1.62 6.11
C GLU A 370 -56.95 -2.07 6.95
N TYR A 371 -56.28 -3.15 6.55
CA TYR A 371 -55.08 -3.62 7.24
C TYR A 371 -53.94 -2.60 7.19
N LYS A 372 -53.68 -1.97 6.04
CA LYS A 372 -52.62 -0.94 5.91
C LYS A 372 -52.88 0.23 6.85
N LYS A 373 -54.14 0.68 6.96
CA LYS A 373 -54.56 1.75 7.87
C LYS A 373 -54.33 1.34 9.33
N PHE A 374 -54.84 0.17 9.71
CA PHE A 374 -54.64 -0.41 11.04
C PHE A 374 -53.16 -0.55 11.41
N TYR A 375 -52.34 -1.12 10.53
CA TYR A 375 -50.91 -1.35 10.77
C TYR A 375 -50.17 -0.03 10.94
N LYS A 376 -50.46 0.98 10.09
CA LYS A 376 -49.87 2.31 10.20
C LYS A 376 -50.21 2.99 11.54
N ASP A 377 -51.48 2.93 11.94
CA ASP A 377 -51.95 3.55 13.17
C ASP A 377 -51.35 2.88 14.42
N ILE A 378 -51.30 1.55 14.44
CA ILE A 378 -50.71 0.80 15.57
C ILE A 378 -49.20 0.99 15.63
N ARG A 379 -48.53 0.94 14.48
CA ARG A 379 -47.09 1.19 14.41
C ARG A 379 -46.72 2.53 15.03
N LEU A 380 -47.42 3.60 14.64
CA LEU A 380 -47.17 4.95 15.17
C LEU A 380 -47.40 5.03 16.69
N LYS A 381 -48.46 4.36 17.20
CA LYS A 381 -48.70 4.26 18.65
C LYS A 381 -47.60 3.50 19.37
N ILE A 382 -47.09 2.41 18.80
CA ILE A 382 -46.02 1.60 19.41
C ILE A 382 -44.67 2.31 19.34
N GLU A 383 -44.35 2.98 18.24
CA GLU A 383 -43.16 3.81 18.12
C GLU A 383 -43.15 4.92 19.18
N THR A 384 -44.29 5.57 19.39
CA THR A 384 -44.46 6.57 20.47
C THR A 384 -44.27 5.92 21.84
N LYS A 385 -44.82 4.71 22.04
CA LYS A 385 -44.68 3.95 23.29
C LYS A 385 -43.25 3.54 23.62
N LEU A 386 -42.48 3.18 22.60
CA LEU A 386 -41.09 2.75 22.68
C LEU A 386 -40.10 3.91 22.88
N THR A 387 -40.57 5.16 22.92
CA THR A 387 -39.71 6.28 23.31
C THR A 387 -39.33 6.17 24.78
N TYR A 388 -38.08 6.50 25.09
CA TYR A 388 -37.57 6.48 26.46
C TYR A 388 -38.43 7.32 27.42
N VAL A 389 -38.89 8.49 26.95
CA VAL A 389 -39.76 9.39 27.71
C VAL A 389 -41.09 8.72 28.04
N ASN A 390 -41.72 8.03 27.07
CA ASN A 390 -42.99 7.36 27.32
C ASN A 390 -42.81 6.11 28.21
N MET A 391 -41.71 5.36 28.06
CA MET A 391 -41.40 4.26 28.97
C MET A 391 -41.23 4.74 30.41
N LEU A 392 -40.50 5.84 30.64
CA LEU A 392 -40.40 6.46 31.96
C LEU A 392 -41.75 6.92 32.50
N TYR A 393 -42.56 7.56 31.64
CA TYR A 393 -43.92 7.96 31.99
C TYR A 393 -44.78 6.76 32.40
N GLU A 394 -44.79 5.67 31.64
CA GLU A 394 -45.57 4.47 31.97
C GLU A 394 -45.08 3.81 33.27
N ILE A 395 -43.77 3.70 33.48
CA ILE A 395 -43.20 3.17 34.73
C ILE A 395 -43.63 4.05 35.91
N SER A 396 -43.54 5.38 35.78
CA SER A 396 -43.98 6.30 36.83
C SER A 396 -45.50 6.21 37.11
N ARG A 397 -46.34 6.01 36.09
CA ARG A 397 -47.77 5.80 36.27
C ARG A 397 -48.07 4.45 36.93
N MET A 398 -47.37 3.38 36.56
CA MET A 398 -47.46 2.10 37.25
C MET A 398 -47.05 2.23 38.71
N TYR A 399 -45.97 2.96 38.98
CA TYR A 399 -45.54 3.29 40.34
C TYR A 399 -46.65 3.99 41.13
N ILE A 400 -47.27 5.03 40.56
CA ILE A 400 -48.38 5.77 41.19
C ILE A 400 -49.60 4.85 41.42
N LEU A 401 -49.95 3.97 40.48
CA LEU A 401 -51.07 3.04 40.61
C LEU A 401 -50.82 1.96 41.68
N ILE A 402 -49.59 1.45 41.77
CA ILE A 402 -49.19 0.52 42.83
C ILE A 402 -49.27 1.25 44.17
N ARG A 403 -48.76 2.49 44.23
CA ARG A 403 -48.79 3.36 45.39
C ARG A 403 -50.23 3.68 45.84
N SER A 404 -51.17 3.89 44.92
CA SER A 404 -52.56 4.21 45.28
C SER A 404 -53.37 3.02 45.78
N ASN A 405 -52.95 1.79 45.44
CA ASN A 405 -53.74 0.58 45.69
C ASN A 405 -53.15 -0.34 46.77
N LYS A 406 -51.96 -0.03 47.30
CA LYS A 406 -51.27 -0.85 48.30
C LYS A 406 -50.83 -0.03 49.50
N PRO A 407 -51.00 -0.55 50.73
CA PRO A 407 -50.47 0.10 51.91
C PRO A 407 -48.94 0.13 51.86
N GLN A 408 -48.34 1.14 52.48
CA GLN A 408 -46.89 1.37 52.46
C GLN A 408 -46.09 0.14 52.94
N SER A 409 -46.63 -0.58 53.94
CA SER A 409 -46.03 -1.80 54.49
C SER A 409 -45.89 -2.92 53.46
N ASP A 410 -46.85 -3.06 52.54
CA ASP A 410 -46.80 -4.06 51.47
C ASP A 410 -45.78 -3.67 50.38
N ILE A 411 -45.70 -2.38 50.05
CA ILE A 411 -44.74 -1.87 49.06
C ILE A 411 -43.30 -2.05 49.58
N LYS A 412 -43.06 -1.82 50.88
CA LYS A 412 -41.76 -2.08 51.52
C LYS A 412 -41.38 -3.57 51.48
N LYS A 413 -42.36 -4.48 51.66
CA LYS A 413 -42.15 -5.93 51.54
C LYS A 413 -41.80 -6.38 50.11
N CYS A 414 -42.12 -5.61 49.07
CA CYS A 414 -41.75 -5.98 47.70
C CYS A 414 -40.23 -6.15 47.51
N HIS A 415 -39.41 -5.42 48.27
CA HIS A 415 -37.95 -5.58 48.22
C HIS A 415 -37.45 -6.91 48.78
N SER A 416 -38.22 -7.54 49.68
CA SER A 416 -37.90 -8.85 50.27
C SER A 416 -38.54 -10.03 49.52
N ILE A 417 -39.51 -9.78 48.63
CA ILE A 417 -40.12 -10.80 47.78
C ILE A 417 -39.22 -11.06 46.56
N GLY A 418 -38.43 -12.13 46.64
CA GLY A 418 -37.65 -12.66 45.51
C GLY A 418 -38.38 -13.80 44.78
N VAL A 419 -37.99 -14.08 43.53
CA VAL A 419 -38.37 -15.33 42.85
C VAL A 419 -37.73 -16.49 43.62
N LYS A 420 -38.54 -17.39 44.19
CA LYS A 420 -38.05 -18.56 44.91
C LYS A 420 -37.16 -19.41 43.98
N LEU A 421 -35.94 -19.70 44.40
CA LEU A 421 -35.04 -20.61 43.70
C LEU A 421 -35.63 -22.02 43.72
N GLY A 422 -36.33 -22.41 42.65
CA GLY A 422 -37.04 -23.70 42.53
C GLY A 422 -36.16 -24.96 42.63
N HIS A 423 -34.82 -24.80 42.65
CA HIS A 423 -33.87 -25.91 42.79
C HIS A 423 -33.36 -26.13 44.21
N LEU A 424 -33.66 -25.24 45.15
CA LEU A 424 -33.40 -25.49 46.56
C LEU A 424 -34.61 -26.22 47.16
N ARG A 425 -34.67 -27.55 47.00
CA ARG A 425 -35.34 -28.39 48.00
C ARG A 425 -34.48 -28.37 49.26
N LEU A 426 -34.46 -27.22 49.93
CA LEU A 426 -34.01 -27.12 51.31
C LEU A 426 -35.10 -27.80 52.14
N THR A 427 -34.80 -29.03 52.54
CA THR A 427 -35.47 -29.75 53.61
C THR A 427 -35.59 -28.81 54.81
N THR A 428 -36.82 -28.40 55.09
CA THR A 428 -37.30 -27.98 56.42
C THR A 428 -36.28 -27.24 57.30
N LEU A 429 -36.00 -25.99 56.96
CA LEU A 429 -35.97 -24.95 57.98
C LEU A 429 -37.05 -23.96 57.58
N ALA A 430 -38.22 -24.11 58.21
CA ALA A 430 -39.25 -23.09 58.19
C ALA A 430 -38.69 -21.84 58.88
N ILE A 431 -37.94 -21.03 58.14
CA ILE A 431 -37.89 -19.61 58.44
C ILE A 431 -39.21 -19.09 57.89
N ASP A 432 -40.22 -19.15 58.75
CA ASP A 432 -41.48 -18.49 58.51
C ASP A 432 -41.20 -16.98 58.43
N PRO A 433 -41.36 -16.32 57.27
CA PRO A 433 -41.20 -14.87 57.19
C PRO A 433 -42.33 -14.14 57.95
N LEU A 434 -43.25 -14.87 58.58
CA LEU A 434 -44.21 -14.37 59.56
C LEU A 434 -43.76 -14.50 61.03
N SER A 435 -42.47 -14.73 61.32
CA SER A 435 -41.99 -14.65 62.71
C SER A 435 -42.10 -13.21 63.23
N LYS A 436 -43.24 -12.95 63.89
CA LYS A 436 -43.56 -11.86 64.84
C LYS A 436 -42.65 -10.64 64.74
N VAL A 437 -43.03 -9.70 63.87
CA VAL A 437 -42.80 -8.30 64.19
C VAL A 437 -43.72 -7.96 65.35
N GLU A 438 -43.14 -7.60 66.50
CA GLU A 438 -43.88 -7.12 67.66
C GLU A 438 -44.76 -5.91 67.27
N PRO A 439 -45.97 -5.78 67.83
CA PRO A 439 -46.88 -4.70 67.48
C PRO A 439 -46.40 -3.40 68.12
N HIS A 440 -45.50 -2.67 67.47
CA HIS A 440 -45.35 -1.25 67.72
C HIS A 440 -46.61 -0.54 67.21
N SER A 441 -47.42 -0.06 68.17
CA SER A 441 -48.48 0.97 68.05
C SER A 441 -49.43 0.85 66.85
N LYS A 442 -50.67 0.46 67.15
CA LYS A 442 -51.86 0.44 66.27
C LYS A 442 -52.33 1.81 65.72
N GLU A 443 -51.45 2.77 65.47
CA GLU A 443 -51.86 4.12 65.00
C GLU A 443 -51.34 4.53 63.62
N GLN A 444 -50.72 3.64 62.83
CA GLN A 444 -50.24 3.98 61.48
C GLN A 444 -50.87 3.19 60.32
N GLU A 445 -52.02 2.56 60.53
CA GLU A 445 -52.61 1.69 59.49
C GLU A 445 -53.31 2.43 58.33
N ASP A 446 -53.49 3.75 58.39
CA ASP A 446 -54.07 4.53 57.27
C ASP A 446 -53.27 5.80 56.94
N GLN A 447 -51.93 5.75 56.99
CA GLN A 447 -51.15 6.84 56.41
C GLN A 447 -51.23 6.80 54.88
N THR A 448 -52.07 7.68 54.33
CA THR A 448 -51.98 8.08 52.91
C THR A 448 -50.55 8.56 52.64
N LEU A 449 -49.91 7.97 51.64
CA LEU A 449 -48.49 8.15 51.34
C LEU A 449 -48.13 9.63 51.06
N ASN A 450 -47.00 10.12 51.59
CA ASN A 450 -46.54 11.52 51.51
C ASN A 450 -45.38 11.72 50.52
N ASP A 451 -44.91 12.96 50.29
CA ASP A 451 -43.83 13.27 49.32
C ASP A 451 -42.51 12.56 49.63
N GLU A 452 -42.28 12.19 50.89
CA GLU A 452 -41.11 11.43 51.35
C GLU A 452 -41.07 9.99 50.79
N ASP A 453 -42.21 9.45 50.34
CA ASP A 453 -42.32 8.08 49.82
C ASP A 453 -41.91 7.95 48.35
N ILE A 454 -41.55 9.03 47.65
CA ILE A 454 -41.17 9.00 46.22
C ILE A 454 -39.99 8.04 45.96
N GLY A 455 -39.10 7.87 46.95
CA GLY A 455 -37.93 6.99 46.86
C GLY A 455 -38.16 5.54 47.29
N ILE A 456 -39.37 5.14 47.72
CA ILE A 456 -39.59 3.87 48.44
C ILE A 456 -39.25 2.62 47.62
N LEU A 457 -39.43 2.65 46.29
CA LEU A 457 -39.09 1.57 45.36
C LEU A 457 -37.73 1.78 44.66
N SER A 458 -36.92 2.74 45.11
CA SER A 458 -35.62 3.01 44.52
C SER A 458 -34.56 1.96 44.90
N LEU A 459 -33.57 1.78 44.03
CA LEU A 459 -32.39 0.96 44.32
C LEU A 459 -31.59 1.48 45.52
N GLN A 460 -31.63 2.79 45.77
CA GLN A 460 -30.97 3.39 46.93
C GLN A 460 -31.64 2.94 48.22
N GLU A 461 -32.97 2.87 48.25
CA GLU A 461 -33.74 2.44 49.42
C GLU A 461 -33.55 0.95 49.71
N ARG A 462 -33.50 0.11 48.67
CA ARG A 462 -33.11 -1.31 48.82
C ARG A 462 -31.73 -1.47 49.47
N LYS A 463 -30.75 -0.66 49.07
CA LYS A 463 -29.39 -0.68 49.67
C LYS A 463 -29.40 -0.23 51.13
N LYS A 464 -30.25 0.74 51.51
CA LYS A 464 -30.44 1.15 52.91
C LYS A 464 -31.10 0.04 53.74
N GLN A 465 -32.15 -0.60 53.22
CA GLN A 465 -32.80 -1.72 53.90
C GLN A 465 -31.85 -2.91 54.11
N PHE A 466 -31.00 -3.23 53.12
CA PHE A 466 -29.95 -4.24 53.29
C PHE A 466 -28.92 -3.87 54.35
N LYS A 467 -28.61 -2.58 54.55
CA LYS A 467 -27.74 -2.13 55.63
C LYS A 467 -28.42 -2.27 57.00
N ILE A 468 -29.70 -1.91 57.09
CA ILE A 468 -30.46 -1.98 58.35
C ILE A 468 -30.69 -3.44 58.78
N ASN A 469 -31.04 -4.34 57.85
CA ASN A 469 -31.25 -5.76 58.16
C ASN A 469 -29.95 -6.55 58.41
N ASN A 470 -28.79 -5.96 58.11
CA ASN A 470 -27.47 -6.53 58.42
C ASN A 470 -26.86 -5.91 59.70
N ILE A 471 -27.58 -5.03 60.41
CA ILE A 471 -27.24 -4.72 61.80
C ILE A 471 -27.67 -5.95 62.60
N VAL A 472 -26.70 -6.81 62.90
CA VAL A 472 -26.79 -7.78 64.00
C VAL A 472 -27.13 -6.98 65.24
N ASP A 473 -28.05 -7.48 66.07
CA ASP A 473 -28.22 -7.01 67.45
C ASP A 473 -26.85 -7.11 68.17
N GLU A 474 -26.03 -6.07 68.02
CA GLU A 474 -24.99 -5.76 68.99
C GLU A 474 -25.73 -5.16 70.18
N GLU A 475 -25.82 -5.99 71.22
CA GLU A 475 -26.16 -5.54 72.55
C GLU A 475 -25.43 -4.23 72.87
N LEU A 476 -26.20 -3.31 73.45
CA LEU A 476 -25.74 -2.15 74.17
C LEU A 476 -24.62 -2.52 75.17
N GLU A 477 -23.38 -2.28 74.80
CA GLU A 477 -22.36 -1.84 75.76
C GLU A 477 -22.13 -0.34 75.57
N MET A 478 -22.85 0.44 76.39
CA MET A 478 -22.41 1.79 76.73
C MET A 478 -21.04 1.69 77.41
N LEU A 479 -20.04 2.37 76.86
CA LEU A 479 -18.84 2.94 77.51
C LEU A 479 -17.98 3.53 76.38
N ASP A 480 -17.42 4.74 76.41
CA ASP A 480 -17.67 5.99 77.10
C ASP A 480 -16.94 7.02 76.21
N PHE A 481 -17.55 8.19 76.00
CA PHE A 481 -17.03 9.30 75.17
C PHE A 481 -15.71 9.87 75.73
N TYR A 482 -15.23 9.36 76.87
CA TYR A 482 -14.08 9.86 77.62
C TYR A 482 -12.75 9.09 77.44
N ASP A 483 -12.72 7.90 76.82
CA ASP A 483 -11.47 7.12 76.71
C ASP A 483 -10.66 7.34 75.41
N ILE A 484 -11.22 7.99 74.38
CA ILE A 484 -10.52 8.27 73.11
C ILE A 484 -9.78 9.62 73.13
N ASN A 485 -10.05 10.49 74.12
CA ASN A 485 -9.42 11.81 74.25
C ASN A 485 -8.38 11.92 75.39
N ARG A 486 -7.80 10.80 75.85
CA ARG A 486 -6.77 10.85 76.90
C ARG A 486 -5.37 10.95 76.29
N ILE A 487 -4.81 12.16 76.33
CA ILE A 487 -3.39 12.42 76.07
C ILE A 487 -2.56 11.92 77.25
N GLN A 488 -1.51 11.13 76.99
CA GLN A 488 -0.39 10.92 77.91
C GLN A 488 0.95 10.94 77.15
N LEU A 489 1.66 12.06 77.36
CA LEU A 489 3.05 12.46 77.05
C LEU A 489 3.62 12.23 75.64
#